data_AF-A0P522-F1
#
_entry.id   AF-A0P522-F1
#
_cell.length_a   1.000
_cell.length_b   1.000
_cell.length_c   1.000
_cell.angle_alpha   90.00
_cell.angle_beta   90.00
_cell.angle_gamma   90.00
#
_symmetry.space_group_name_H-M   'P 1'
#
loop_
_entity.id
_entity.type
_entity.pdbx_description
1 polymer ?
#
loop_
_entity_poly.entity_id
_entity_poly.type
_entity_poly.pdbx_seq_one_letter_code
_entity_poly.pdbx_strand_id
1 'polypeptide(L)'
;MSKHRTPENISDFVALFITKFLRLLADTFFSKRYGHRAVVLETVAAVPGMVAGMWIHLKCLRKMTSDRGWIKTLLDEAENERMHLMTFIEIAKPNWFERGLILFAQALFWHFYFILYVFFPRTAHRLVGYFEEEAVISYTNYLEQVENDLSLNVAAPQIAINYWKLKPDARLIDVIKVVRDDEAGHAKVNHTLADTIDEDKHSAKNIKQIEYKKEEPVFSTANKKNVNEHQSTTLYSSTSLGEISLFNRIVMAPLTRSRATASGVPTAIMADYYSQRASAGLIIAEATQISQQGQGYSWTPGIYTEEQTNGWKNVVDKVHGRGGKICLQLWHVGRISHIELQPGNQKPVAPSAIKAKASIWLQSGSAEVSEPRELELFEIGSIVEDYRQAAFNAKKAGFDMIEIHAANGYLIDQFLRDSSNKRSDRYGGSIENRARLLLEVIDAVSSIYPTNRIGFRVGPTSNFNDINDSNPEELFAYIATQLGKKSLAYMHVIEGQTGGDRQNIPFNYDKLYALFKQNGGLSSIANNGYTKDLAEATTVDLVAFGVPFIANPDLVYRLEHGLPLNEPDQTTFYGGDEKGYTDYPFYEK
;
A
#
# COMPACT_ATOMS: atom_id res chain seq x y z
N MET A 1 7.72 -26.95 -25.24
CA MET A 1 8.30 -25.70 -25.78
C MET A 1 7.38 -24.55 -25.44
N SER A 2 7.81 -23.67 -24.54
CA SER A 2 7.15 -22.38 -24.29
C SER A 2 7.08 -21.62 -25.62
N LYS A 3 5.88 -21.19 -26.03
CA LYS A 3 5.69 -20.45 -27.27
C LYS A 3 5.85 -18.97 -26.95
N HIS A 4 6.75 -18.28 -27.65
CA HIS A 4 6.90 -16.83 -27.52
C HIS A 4 5.55 -16.12 -27.63
N ARG A 5 5.41 -14.97 -26.95
CA ARG A 5 4.27 -14.08 -27.17
C ARG A 5 4.12 -13.81 -28.68
N THR A 6 2.90 -14.00 -29.20
CA THR A 6 2.61 -13.80 -30.61
C THR A 6 2.83 -12.31 -30.96
N PRO A 7 3.65 -11.97 -31.97
CA PRO A 7 3.83 -10.58 -32.38
C PRO A 7 2.54 -9.99 -32.94
N GLU A 8 2.13 -8.82 -32.47
CA GLU A 8 0.87 -8.19 -32.89
C GLU A 8 1.10 -7.05 -33.89
N ASN A 9 2.29 -6.45 -33.92
CA ASN A 9 2.61 -5.32 -34.81
C ASN A 9 4.09 -5.30 -35.23
N ILE A 10 4.45 -4.35 -36.11
CA ILE A 10 5.80 -4.22 -36.68
C ILE A 10 6.87 -4.13 -35.58
N SER A 11 6.62 -3.41 -34.49
CA SER A 11 7.57 -3.31 -33.39
C SER A 11 7.80 -4.66 -32.71
N ASP A 12 6.76 -5.48 -32.53
CA ASP A 12 6.89 -6.82 -31.96
C ASP A 12 7.66 -7.75 -32.91
N PHE A 13 7.38 -7.67 -34.22
CA PHE A 13 8.11 -8.44 -35.23
C PHE A 13 9.60 -8.08 -35.27
N VAL A 14 9.93 -6.79 -35.19
CA VAL A 14 11.32 -6.32 -35.15
C VAL A 14 12.01 -6.79 -33.88
N ALA A 15 11.37 -6.66 -32.72
CA ALA A 15 11.91 -7.14 -31.46
C ALA A 15 12.20 -8.65 -31.51
N LEU A 16 11.24 -9.47 -31.94
CA LEU A 16 11.42 -10.91 -32.05
C LEU A 16 12.49 -11.31 -33.07
N PHE A 17 12.59 -10.59 -34.19
CA PHE A 17 13.64 -10.82 -35.18
C PHE A 17 15.03 -10.56 -34.59
N ILE A 18 15.21 -9.44 -33.89
CA ILE A 18 16.47 -9.11 -33.21
C ILE A 18 16.80 -10.17 -32.16
N THR A 19 15.82 -10.60 -31.36
CA THR A 19 15.99 -11.68 -30.38
C THR A 19 16.53 -12.95 -31.02
N LYS A 20 15.89 -13.43 -32.10
CA LYS A 20 16.30 -14.65 -32.79
C LYS A 20 17.68 -14.52 -33.44
N PHE A 21 17.99 -13.35 -33.99
CA PHE A 21 19.29 -13.08 -34.58
C PHE A 21 20.41 -13.10 -33.54
N LEU A 22 20.22 -12.43 -32.40
CA LEU A 22 21.20 -12.42 -31.31
C LEU A 22 21.34 -13.79 -30.64
N ARG A 23 20.24 -14.54 -30.52
CA ARG A 23 20.27 -15.94 -30.08
C ARG A 23 21.13 -16.80 -31.00
N LEU A 24 20.99 -16.67 -32.32
CA LEU A 24 21.81 -17.41 -33.29
C LEU A 24 23.30 -17.15 -33.08
N LEU A 25 23.69 -15.89 -32.84
CA LEU A 25 25.07 -15.52 -32.52
C LEU A 25 25.52 -16.16 -31.20
N ALA A 26 24.72 -16.05 -30.13
CA ALA A 26 25.06 -16.65 -28.84
C ALA A 26 25.23 -18.17 -28.92
N ASP A 27 24.33 -18.86 -29.62
CA ASP A 27 24.38 -20.31 -29.78
C ASP A 27 25.59 -20.76 -30.61
N THR A 28 26.04 -19.93 -31.57
CA THR A 28 27.24 -20.21 -32.39
C THR A 28 28.53 -20.11 -31.57
N PHE A 29 28.62 -19.15 -30.64
CA PHE A 29 29.83 -18.92 -29.83
C PHE A 29 29.92 -19.81 -28.58
N PHE A 30 28.78 -20.24 -28.00
CA PHE A 30 28.75 -20.90 -26.68
C PHE A 30 28.13 -22.31 -26.69
N SER A 31 28.02 -22.96 -27.85
CA SER A 31 27.51 -24.32 -27.95
C SER A 31 28.25 -25.27 -26.98
N LYS A 32 27.49 -26.03 -26.19
CA LYS A 32 27.95 -27.05 -25.22
C LYS A 32 28.55 -26.55 -23.88
N ARG A 33 28.47 -25.26 -23.53
CA ARG A 33 28.92 -24.73 -22.22
C ARG A 33 27.85 -23.88 -21.51
N TYR A 34 26.83 -24.52 -20.95
CA TYR A 34 25.64 -23.84 -20.40
C TYR A 34 25.93 -22.88 -19.23
N GLY A 35 26.82 -23.24 -18.29
CA GLY A 35 27.23 -22.32 -17.22
C GLY A 35 27.91 -21.04 -17.75
N HIS A 36 28.66 -21.14 -18.85
CA HIS A 36 29.27 -19.99 -19.51
C HIS A 36 28.27 -19.20 -20.36
N ARG A 37 27.28 -19.89 -20.93
CA ARG A 37 26.16 -19.28 -21.66
C ARG A 37 25.30 -18.41 -20.73
N ALA A 38 25.00 -18.90 -19.52
CA ALA A 38 24.30 -18.13 -18.48
C ALA A 38 25.04 -16.83 -18.18
N VAL A 39 26.34 -16.88 -17.85
CA VAL A 39 27.14 -15.67 -17.57
C VAL A 39 27.05 -14.61 -18.69
N VAL A 40 27.04 -15.03 -19.96
CA VAL A 40 26.92 -14.10 -21.10
C VAL A 40 25.51 -13.53 -21.24
N LEU A 41 24.48 -14.35 -21.05
CA LEU A 41 23.08 -13.92 -21.06
C LEU A 41 22.82 -12.90 -19.94
N GLU A 42 23.19 -13.23 -18.70
CA GLU A 42 22.98 -12.37 -17.53
C GLU A 42 23.73 -11.03 -17.63
N THR A 43 24.90 -11.02 -18.28
CA THR A 43 25.65 -9.76 -18.50
C THR A 43 24.88 -8.80 -19.40
N VAL A 44 24.21 -9.35 -20.42
CA VAL A 44 23.40 -8.59 -21.37
C VAL A 44 22.07 -8.20 -20.73
N ALA A 45 21.45 -9.10 -19.97
CA ALA A 45 20.16 -8.89 -19.29
C ALA A 45 20.21 -7.84 -18.17
N ALA A 46 21.36 -7.62 -17.53
CA ALA A 46 21.50 -6.55 -16.51
C ALA A 46 21.53 -5.11 -17.09
N VAL A 47 21.69 -4.95 -18.41
CA VAL A 47 21.83 -3.63 -19.05
C VAL A 47 20.50 -2.90 -19.27
N PRO A 48 19.44 -3.55 -19.79
CA PRO A 48 18.18 -2.89 -20.13
C PRO A 48 17.51 -2.11 -19.01
N GLY A 49 17.36 -2.73 -17.84
CA GLY A 49 16.71 -2.10 -16.69
C GLY A 49 17.43 -0.82 -16.25
N MET A 50 18.76 -0.84 -16.21
CA MET A 50 19.57 0.32 -15.85
C MET A 50 19.48 1.45 -16.89
N VAL A 51 19.58 1.13 -18.18
CA VAL A 51 19.45 2.10 -19.28
C VAL A 51 18.08 2.75 -19.28
N ALA A 52 17.03 1.93 -19.16
CA ALA A 52 15.65 2.38 -19.18
C ALA A 52 15.32 3.23 -17.94
N GLY A 53 15.72 2.76 -16.76
CA GLY A 53 15.55 3.48 -15.49
C GLY A 53 16.23 4.85 -15.49
N MET A 54 17.50 4.91 -15.92
CA MET A 54 18.24 6.19 -16.05
C MET A 54 17.53 7.14 -17.03
N TRP A 55 17.14 6.65 -18.20
CA TRP A 55 16.49 7.51 -19.21
C TRP A 55 15.13 8.03 -18.75
N ILE A 56 14.30 7.17 -18.14
CA ILE A 56 13.01 7.56 -17.57
C ILE A 56 13.22 8.58 -16.47
N HIS A 57 14.16 8.35 -15.55
CA HIS A 57 14.47 9.29 -14.47
C HIS A 57 14.79 10.69 -15.00
N LEU A 58 15.70 10.80 -15.96
CA LEU A 58 16.06 12.08 -16.57
C LEU A 58 14.88 12.71 -17.33
N LYS A 59 14.03 11.91 -17.99
CA LYS A 59 12.83 12.40 -18.68
C LYS A 59 11.79 12.93 -17.70
N CYS A 60 11.55 12.23 -16.59
CA CYS A 60 10.64 12.62 -15.52
C CYS A 60 11.08 13.92 -14.85
N LEU A 61 12.38 14.08 -14.57
CA LEU A 61 12.93 15.34 -14.06
C LEU A 61 12.73 16.51 -15.02
N ARG A 62 13.00 16.32 -16.32
CA ARG A 62 12.83 17.38 -17.32
C ARG A 62 11.37 17.77 -17.54
N LYS A 63 10.46 16.82 -17.43
CA LYS A 63 9.03 17.03 -17.67
C LYS A 63 8.23 17.32 -16.39
N MET A 64 8.83 17.18 -15.21
CA MET A 64 8.16 17.26 -13.91
C MET A 64 6.96 16.30 -13.83
N THR A 65 7.13 15.09 -14.36
CA THR A 65 6.09 14.05 -14.39
C THR A 65 6.52 12.81 -13.63
N SER A 66 5.59 12.12 -12.96
CA SER A 66 5.86 10.82 -12.31
C SER A 66 6.34 9.77 -13.32
N ASP A 67 7.17 8.83 -12.88
CA ASP A 67 7.66 7.68 -13.64
C ASP A 67 6.73 6.46 -13.56
N ARG A 68 5.62 6.56 -12.80
CA ARG A 68 4.65 5.46 -12.58
C ARG A 68 5.23 4.21 -11.90
N GLY A 69 6.34 4.37 -11.18
CA GLY A 69 7.06 3.27 -10.52
C GLY A 69 7.99 2.49 -11.45
N TRP A 70 8.06 2.85 -12.74
CA TRP A 70 8.87 2.14 -13.72
C TRP A 70 10.35 2.20 -13.39
N ILE A 71 10.85 3.32 -12.83
CA ILE A 71 12.28 3.44 -12.49
C ILE A 71 12.64 2.37 -11.45
N LYS A 72 11.83 2.22 -10.40
CA LYS A 72 12.10 1.23 -9.35
C LYS A 72 12.04 -0.18 -9.92
N THR A 73 10.97 -0.53 -10.63
CA THR A 73 10.82 -1.86 -11.26
C THR A 73 12.01 -2.21 -12.15
N LEU A 74 12.46 -1.27 -12.99
CA LEU A 74 13.58 -1.52 -13.92
C LEU A 74 14.93 -1.60 -13.23
N LEU A 75 15.13 -0.88 -12.12
CA LEU A 75 16.36 -1.00 -11.32
C LEU A 75 16.37 -2.29 -10.48
N ASP A 76 15.22 -2.70 -9.96
CA ASP A 76 15.07 -3.97 -9.23
C ASP A 76 15.33 -5.16 -10.16
N GLU A 77 14.81 -5.13 -11.40
CA GLU A 77 15.12 -6.10 -12.46
C GLU A 77 16.63 -6.12 -12.77
N ALA A 78 17.24 -4.96 -13.03
CA ALA A 78 18.68 -4.88 -13.30
C ALA A 78 19.57 -5.42 -12.15
N GLU A 79 19.13 -5.22 -10.90
CA GLU A 79 19.82 -5.78 -9.73
C GLU A 79 19.62 -7.30 -9.62
N ASN A 80 18.42 -7.81 -9.92
CA ASN A 80 18.15 -9.26 -9.95
C ASN A 80 19.00 -9.96 -11.02
N GLU A 81 19.05 -9.42 -12.23
CA GLU A 81 19.92 -9.91 -13.31
C GLU A 81 21.42 -9.86 -12.95
N ARG A 82 21.83 -8.81 -12.23
CA ARG A 82 23.20 -8.73 -11.69
C ARG A 82 23.45 -9.87 -10.69
N MET A 83 22.47 -10.24 -9.88
CA MET A 83 22.58 -11.35 -8.92
C MET A 83 22.56 -12.73 -9.59
N HIS A 84 21.83 -12.90 -10.71
CA HIS A 84 21.98 -14.05 -11.61
C HIS A 84 23.44 -14.17 -12.08
N LEU A 85 23.97 -13.09 -12.66
CA LEU A 85 25.34 -13.05 -13.18
C LEU A 85 26.36 -13.43 -12.09
N MET A 86 26.29 -12.79 -10.93
CA MET A 86 27.23 -13.02 -9.84
C MET A 86 27.18 -14.47 -9.34
N THR A 87 25.99 -15.07 -9.32
CA THR A 87 25.80 -16.47 -8.95
C THR A 87 26.46 -17.41 -9.96
N PHE A 88 26.24 -17.20 -11.26
CA PHE A 88 26.83 -18.05 -12.30
C PHE A 88 28.34 -17.81 -12.48
N ILE A 89 28.88 -16.66 -12.10
CA ILE A 89 30.33 -16.44 -12.01
C ILE A 89 30.97 -17.35 -10.96
N GLU A 90 30.34 -17.55 -9.79
CA GLU A 90 30.85 -18.47 -8.76
C GLU A 90 30.85 -19.93 -9.22
N ILE A 91 29.88 -20.30 -10.07
CA ILE A 91 29.73 -21.65 -10.63
C ILE A 91 30.70 -21.87 -11.80
N ALA A 92 30.68 -20.98 -12.80
CA ALA A 92 31.39 -21.15 -14.07
C ALA A 92 32.86 -20.73 -14.01
N LYS A 93 33.24 -19.85 -13.07
CA LYS A 93 34.61 -19.35 -12.86
C LYS A 93 35.33 -18.95 -14.16
N PRO A 94 34.79 -17.97 -14.92
CA PRO A 94 35.32 -17.61 -16.22
C PRO A 94 36.75 -17.06 -16.15
N ASN A 95 37.57 -17.44 -17.12
CA ASN A 95 38.96 -17.00 -17.24
C ASN A 95 39.07 -15.55 -17.76
N TRP A 96 40.27 -14.99 -17.78
CA TRP A 96 40.48 -13.58 -18.16
C TRP A 96 40.05 -13.26 -19.60
N PHE A 97 40.17 -14.20 -20.54
CA PHE A 97 39.75 -14.03 -21.93
C PHE A 97 38.22 -14.00 -22.02
N GLU A 98 37.53 -14.93 -21.34
CA GLU A 98 36.08 -14.96 -21.26
C GLU A 98 35.51 -13.69 -20.61
N ARG A 99 36.13 -13.19 -19.55
CA ARG A 99 35.80 -11.89 -18.95
C ARG A 99 35.98 -10.72 -19.92
N GLY A 100 37.05 -10.75 -20.72
CA GLY A 100 37.26 -9.75 -21.78
C GLY A 100 36.15 -9.75 -22.83
N LEU A 101 35.71 -10.93 -23.25
CA LEU A 101 34.60 -11.08 -24.20
C LEU A 101 33.27 -10.58 -23.61
N ILE A 102 33.02 -10.87 -22.33
CA ILE A 102 31.83 -10.42 -21.59
C ILE A 102 31.77 -8.88 -21.54
N LEU A 103 32.87 -8.22 -21.16
CA LEU A 103 32.95 -6.75 -21.12
C LEU A 103 32.76 -6.13 -22.50
N PHE A 104 33.33 -6.73 -23.54
CA PHE A 104 33.17 -6.27 -24.92
C PHE A 104 31.72 -6.40 -25.38
N ALA A 105 31.06 -7.53 -25.12
CA ALA A 105 29.66 -7.75 -25.45
C ALA A 105 28.74 -6.76 -24.72
N GLN A 106 28.97 -6.54 -23.42
CA GLN A 106 28.24 -5.57 -22.62
C GLN A 106 28.38 -4.15 -23.17
N ALA A 107 29.60 -3.73 -23.53
CA ALA A 107 29.86 -2.42 -24.09
C ALA A 107 29.10 -2.22 -25.42
N LEU A 108 29.14 -3.19 -26.33
CA LEU A 108 28.38 -3.11 -27.59
C LEU A 108 26.87 -3.08 -27.35
N PHE A 109 26.38 -3.97 -26.49
CA PHE A 109 24.95 -4.09 -26.23
C PHE A 109 24.39 -2.85 -25.54
N TRP A 110 25.12 -2.25 -24.60
CA TRP A 110 24.70 -1.00 -23.93
C TRP A 110 24.46 0.13 -24.93
N HIS A 111 25.37 0.34 -25.89
CA HIS A 111 25.20 1.39 -26.91
C HIS A 111 24.01 1.10 -27.82
N PHE A 112 23.89 -0.15 -28.27
CA PHE A 112 22.76 -0.59 -29.09
C PHE A 112 21.42 -0.37 -28.36
N TYR A 113 21.31 -0.87 -27.13
CA TYR A 113 20.08 -0.81 -26.35
C TYR A 113 19.73 0.61 -25.93
N PHE A 114 20.72 1.44 -25.58
CA PHE A 114 20.50 2.86 -25.30
C PHE A 114 19.86 3.58 -26.50
N ILE A 115 20.43 3.41 -27.69
CA ILE A 115 19.87 4.01 -28.92
C ILE A 115 18.47 3.46 -29.18
N LEU A 116 18.28 2.14 -29.08
CA LEU A 116 16.98 1.51 -29.26
C LEU A 116 15.93 2.06 -28.28
N TYR A 117 16.27 2.21 -27.00
CA TYR A 117 15.36 2.68 -25.96
C TYR A 117 14.99 4.15 -26.12
N VAL A 118 15.96 5.00 -26.48
CA VAL A 118 15.73 6.44 -26.68
C VAL A 118 14.73 6.69 -27.82
N PHE A 119 14.87 5.99 -28.94
CA PHE A 119 14.05 6.21 -30.13
C PHE A 119 12.80 5.31 -30.20
N PHE A 120 12.91 4.09 -29.68
CA PHE A 120 11.90 3.03 -29.79
C PHE A 120 11.69 2.30 -28.45
N PRO A 121 11.26 3.01 -27.38
CA PRO A 121 11.17 2.44 -26.02
C PRO A 121 10.25 1.22 -25.94
N ARG A 122 9.17 1.22 -26.74
CA ARG A 122 8.27 0.08 -26.87
C ARG A 122 8.98 -1.16 -27.43
N THR A 123 9.71 -0.98 -28.54
CA THR A 123 10.48 -2.07 -29.17
C THR A 123 11.57 -2.57 -28.24
N ALA A 124 12.18 -1.68 -27.46
CA ALA A 124 13.18 -2.03 -26.46
C ALA A 124 12.60 -2.90 -25.34
N HIS A 125 11.49 -2.51 -24.70
CA HIS A 125 10.83 -3.38 -23.71
C HIS A 125 10.37 -4.71 -24.30
N ARG A 126 9.82 -4.69 -25.52
CA ARG A 126 9.40 -5.92 -26.17
C ARG A 126 10.58 -6.84 -26.49
N LEU A 127 11.73 -6.27 -26.85
CA LEU A 127 12.98 -7.02 -27.08
C LEU A 127 13.42 -7.73 -25.80
N VAL A 128 13.40 -7.04 -24.66
CA VAL A 128 13.73 -7.64 -23.34
C VAL A 128 12.74 -8.75 -23.02
N GLY A 129 11.44 -8.50 -23.16
CA GLY A 129 10.42 -9.54 -22.91
C GLY A 129 10.65 -10.82 -23.73
N TYR A 130 11.11 -10.70 -24.97
CA TYR A 130 11.51 -11.85 -25.78
C TYR A 130 12.85 -12.47 -25.38
N PHE A 131 13.82 -11.69 -24.88
CA PHE A 131 15.04 -12.25 -24.29
C PHE A 131 14.75 -13.09 -23.06
N GLU A 132 13.88 -12.63 -22.16
CA GLU A 132 13.59 -13.39 -20.94
C GLU A 132 12.80 -14.66 -21.25
N GLU A 133 11.93 -14.64 -22.27
CA GLU A 133 11.33 -15.88 -22.78
C GLU A 133 12.38 -16.88 -23.31
N GLU A 134 13.45 -16.38 -23.95
CA GLU A 134 14.59 -17.21 -24.36
C GLU A 134 15.47 -17.66 -23.19
N ALA A 135 15.58 -16.85 -22.14
CA ALA A 135 16.25 -17.20 -20.90
C ALA A 135 15.50 -18.33 -20.19
N VAL A 136 14.16 -18.25 -20.08
CA VAL A 136 13.30 -19.33 -19.56
C VAL A 136 13.52 -20.63 -20.31
N ILE A 137 13.56 -20.59 -21.66
CA ILE A 137 13.84 -21.78 -22.48
C ILE A 137 15.25 -22.30 -22.19
N SER A 138 16.23 -21.42 -22.08
CA SER A 138 17.62 -21.76 -21.82
C SER A 138 17.81 -22.42 -20.46
N TYR A 139 17.19 -21.88 -19.40
CA TYR A 139 17.23 -22.45 -18.07
C TYR A 139 16.41 -23.74 -17.94
N THR A 140 15.33 -23.89 -18.70
CA THR A 140 14.60 -25.17 -18.78
C THR A 140 15.48 -26.27 -19.35
N ASN A 141 16.20 -26.01 -20.45
CA ASN A 141 17.14 -26.98 -21.01
C ASN A 141 18.31 -27.26 -20.07
N TYR A 142 18.78 -26.24 -19.34
CA TYR A 142 19.85 -26.43 -18.36
C TYR A 142 19.39 -27.29 -17.18
N LEU A 143 18.16 -27.08 -16.70
CA LEU A 143 17.54 -27.88 -15.67
C LEU A 143 17.45 -29.36 -16.10
N GLU A 144 16.94 -29.63 -17.30
CA GLU A 144 16.86 -30.99 -17.86
C GLU A 144 18.25 -31.65 -17.95
N GLN A 145 19.29 -30.90 -18.30
CA GLN A 145 20.65 -31.44 -18.35
C GLN A 145 21.17 -31.83 -16.97
N VAL A 146 20.97 -30.99 -15.96
CA VAL A 146 21.40 -31.26 -14.57
C VAL A 146 20.60 -32.42 -13.97
N GLU A 147 19.32 -32.56 -14.33
CA GLU A 147 18.48 -33.69 -13.92
C GLU A 147 18.93 -35.01 -14.58
N ASN A 148 19.41 -34.96 -15.84
CA ASN A 148 19.93 -36.14 -16.56
C ASN A 148 21.37 -36.52 -16.14
N ASP A 149 22.18 -35.57 -15.69
CA ASP A 149 23.53 -35.80 -15.17
C ASP A 149 23.73 -35.08 -13.83
N LEU A 150 23.41 -35.78 -12.74
CA LEU A 150 23.50 -35.27 -11.38
C LEU A 150 24.93 -34.90 -10.96
N SER A 151 25.97 -35.31 -11.70
CA SER A 151 27.34 -34.88 -11.43
C SER A 151 27.51 -33.36 -11.62
N LEU A 152 26.64 -32.73 -12.41
CA LEU A 152 26.58 -31.29 -12.63
C LEU A 152 25.90 -30.55 -11.48
N ASN A 153 25.12 -31.22 -10.64
CA ASN A 153 24.33 -30.60 -9.57
C ASN A 153 25.20 -30.23 -8.37
N VAL A 154 26.11 -29.26 -8.50
CA VAL A 154 27.01 -28.80 -7.43
C VAL A 154 26.24 -28.08 -6.30
N ALA A 155 26.90 -27.85 -5.16
CA ALA A 155 26.31 -27.05 -4.07
C ALA A 155 25.99 -25.63 -4.55
N ALA A 156 24.87 -25.07 -4.09
CA ALA A 156 24.49 -23.71 -4.42
C ALA A 156 25.52 -22.71 -3.85
N PRO A 157 25.94 -21.71 -4.64
CA PRO A 157 26.79 -20.63 -4.15
C PRO A 157 26.19 -19.92 -2.94
N GLN A 158 27.01 -19.49 -1.97
CA GLN A 158 26.52 -18.80 -0.78
C GLN A 158 25.79 -17.49 -1.14
N ILE A 159 26.24 -16.81 -2.20
CA ILE A 159 25.58 -15.62 -2.73
C ILE A 159 24.13 -15.92 -3.15
N ALA A 160 23.89 -17.08 -3.76
CA ALA A 160 22.57 -17.50 -4.18
C ALA A 160 21.69 -17.89 -2.98
N ILE A 161 22.24 -18.66 -2.04
CA ILE A 161 21.56 -19.03 -0.79
C ILE A 161 21.13 -17.76 -0.04
N ASN A 162 22.01 -16.77 0.05
CA ASN A 162 21.71 -15.53 0.77
C ASN A 162 20.70 -14.65 0.05
N TYR A 163 20.76 -14.60 -1.28
CA TYR A 163 19.89 -13.75 -2.09
C TYR A 163 18.47 -14.33 -2.20
N TRP A 164 18.33 -15.57 -2.69
CA TRP A 164 17.04 -16.26 -2.82
C TRP A 164 16.56 -16.97 -1.54
N LYS A 165 17.30 -16.84 -0.43
CA LYS A 165 16.99 -17.50 0.86
C LYS A 165 16.79 -19.02 0.71
N LEU A 166 17.60 -19.64 -0.14
CA LEU A 166 17.55 -21.08 -0.35
C LEU A 166 17.96 -21.83 0.92
N LYS A 167 17.62 -23.12 1.00
CA LYS A 167 18.08 -23.96 2.11
C LYS A 167 19.61 -24.00 2.14
N PRO A 168 20.24 -24.15 3.33
CA PRO A 168 21.70 -24.22 3.42
C PRO A 168 22.34 -25.37 2.63
N ASP A 169 21.58 -26.43 2.36
CA ASP A 169 21.97 -27.60 1.57
C ASP A 169 21.48 -27.53 0.10
N ALA A 170 20.99 -26.37 -0.35
CA ALA A 170 20.51 -26.16 -1.70
C ALA A 170 21.62 -26.44 -2.73
N ARG A 171 21.19 -26.90 -3.90
CA ARG A 171 22.09 -27.26 -5.00
C ARG A 171 21.78 -26.45 -6.24
N LEU A 172 22.61 -26.61 -7.26
CA LEU A 172 22.47 -25.91 -8.54
C LEU A 172 21.07 -26.02 -9.14
N ILE A 173 20.41 -27.17 -8.97
CA ILE A 173 19.04 -27.38 -9.45
C ILE A 173 18.03 -26.38 -8.82
N ASP A 174 18.23 -26.02 -7.55
CA ASP A 174 17.35 -25.10 -6.83
C ASP A 174 17.60 -23.66 -7.31
N VAL A 175 18.87 -23.33 -7.59
CA VAL A 175 19.28 -22.05 -8.18
C VAL A 175 18.68 -21.88 -9.58
N ILE A 176 18.79 -22.90 -10.44
CA ILE A 176 18.25 -22.83 -11.82
C ILE A 176 16.73 -22.64 -11.80
N LYS A 177 16.01 -23.26 -10.85
CA LYS A 177 14.56 -23.10 -10.72
C LYS A 177 14.17 -21.67 -10.36
N VAL A 178 14.80 -21.09 -9.33
CA VAL A 178 14.45 -19.72 -8.91
C VAL A 178 14.82 -18.69 -9.97
N VAL A 179 15.99 -18.83 -10.62
CA VAL A 179 16.39 -17.96 -11.73
C VAL A 179 15.38 -18.06 -12.88
N ARG A 180 15.03 -19.27 -13.31
CA ARG A 180 14.03 -19.45 -14.39
C ARG A 180 12.67 -18.82 -14.06
N ASP A 181 12.27 -18.88 -12.79
CA ASP A 181 11.00 -18.30 -12.35
C ASP A 181 11.08 -16.75 -12.32
N ASP A 182 12.23 -16.18 -11.93
CA ASP A 182 12.53 -14.74 -12.03
C ASP A 182 12.45 -14.28 -13.51
N GLU A 183 13.10 -15.00 -14.45
CA GLU A 183 13.04 -14.72 -15.89
C GLU A 183 11.60 -14.70 -16.44
N ALA A 184 10.76 -15.64 -16.01
CA ALA A 184 9.36 -15.69 -16.43
C ALA A 184 8.58 -14.47 -15.92
N GLY A 185 8.93 -13.98 -14.72
CA GLY A 185 8.43 -12.73 -14.17
C GLY A 185 8.85 -11.53 -15.01
N HIS A 186 10.15 -11.39 -15.29
CA HIS A 186 10.72 -10.30 -16.07
C HIS A 186 10.16 -10.23 -17.50
N ALA A 187 9.97 -11.40 -18.15
CA ALA A 187 9.32 -11.50 -19.45
C ALA A 187 7.94 -10.83 -19.44
N LYS A 188 7.12 -11.18 -18.45
CA LYS A 188 5.77 -10.64 -18.29
C LYS A 188 5.78 -9.14 -18.01
N VAL A 189 6.69 -8.68 -17.14
CA VAL A 189 6.84 -7.26 -16.79
C VAL A 189 7.18 -6.44 -18.03
N ASN A 190 8.21 -6.82 -18.78
CA ASN A 190 8.64 -6.09 -19.97
C ASN A 190 7.59 -6.11 -21.10
N HIS A 191 6.88 -7.22 -21.28
CA HIS A 191 5.73 -7.26 -22.18
C HIS A 191 4.64 -6.27 -21.76
N THR A 192 4.33 -6.19 -20.47
CA THR A 192 3.32 -5.26 -19.94
C THR A 192 3.77 -3.79 -20.08
N LEU A 193 5.04 -3.50 -19.84
CA LEU A 193 5.61 -2.15 -20.05
C LEU A 193 5.54 -1.72 -21.51
N ALA A 194 5.75 -2.63 -22.47
CA ALA A 194 5.57 -2.33 -23.88
C ALA A 194 4.10 -2.03 -24.23
N ASP A 195 3.14 -2.77 -23.65
CA ASP A 195 1.70 -2.57 -23.91
C ASP A 195 1.19 -1.22 -23.36
N THR A 196 1.61 -0.87 -22.14
CA THR A 196 1.23 0.39 -21.48
C THR A 196 1.71 1.64 -22.23
N ILE A 197 2.82 1.58 -22.98
CA ILE A 197 3.28 2.69 -23.84
C ILE A 197 2.27 2.99 -24.98
N ASP A 198 1.54 1.99 -25.46
CA ASP A 198 0.54 2.17 -26.53
C ASP A 198 -0.76 2.78 -26.01
N GLU A 199 -1.16 2.44 -24.79
CA GLU A 199 -2.35 2.97 -24.11
C GLU A 199 -2.21 4.47 -23.80
N ASP A 200 -1.01 4.93 -23.42
CA ASP A 200 -0.72 6.36 -23.20
C ASP A 200 -0.88 7.20 -24.48
N LYS A 201 -0.43 6.67 -25.63
CA LYS A 201 -0.52 7.38 -26.92
C LYS A 201 -1.95 7.51 -27.40
N HIS A 202 -2.82 6.55 -27.05
CA HIS A 202 -4.25 6.59 -27.36
C HIS A 202 -5.00 7.51 -26.38
N SER A 203 -4.64 7.51 -25.10
CA SER A 203 -5.28 8.33 -24.06
C SER A 203 -4.94 9.82 -24.19
N ALA A 204 -3.71 10.17 -24.59
CA ALA A 204 -3.30 11.56 -24.78
C ALA A 204 -4.04 12.29 -25.92
N LYS A 205 -4.68 11.58 -26.86
CA LYS A 205 -5.48 12.17 -27.95
C LYS A 205 -6.88 12.62 -27.52
N ASN A 206 -7.37 12.21 -26.35
CA ASN A 206 -8.77 12.40 -25.95
C ASN A 206 -9.01 13.32 -24.75
N ILE A 207 -7.99 14.04 -24.26
CA ILE A 207 -8.16 14.95 -23.11
C ILE A 207 -8.32 16.38 -23.61
N LYS A 208 -9.57 16.89 -23.60
CA LYS A 208 -9.81 18.34 -23.61
C LYS A 208 -9.37 18.90 -22.26
N GLN A 209 -8.36 19.79 -22.27
CA GLN A 209 -7.99 20.60 -21.12
C GLN A 209 -9.21 21.41 -20.66
N ILE A 210 -9.64 21.19 -19.41
CA ILE A 210 -10.58 22.09 -18.74
C ILE A 210 -9.75 22.94 -17.78
N GLU A 211 -9.63 24.23 -18.09
CA GLU A 211 -9.04 25.24 -17.22
C GLU A 211 -10.08 25.66 -16.17
N TYR A 212 -9.83 25.36 -14.90
CA TYR A 212 -10.65 25.86 -13.79
C TYR A 212 -9.96 27.02 -13.08
N LYS A 213 -10.64 28.17 -13.06
CA LYS A 213 -10.27 29.33 -12.24
C LYS A 213 -10.51 29.01 -10.77
N LYS A 214 -9.49 29.25 -9.96
CA LYS A 214 -9.48 29.12 -8.50
C LYS A 214 -10.16 30.35 -7.90
N GLU A 215 -11.38 30.21 -7.37
CA GLU A 215 -11.99 31.22 -6.48
C GLU A 215 -11.97 30.67 -5.05
N GLU A 216 -11.33 31.40 -4.14
CA GLU A 216 -11.35 31.11 -2.71
C GLU A 216 -12.71 31.53 -2.12
N PRO A 217 -13.31 30.71 -1.23
CA PRO A 217 -14.56 31.09 -0.58
C PRO A 217 -14.34 32.23 0.42
N VAL A 218 -15.15 33.29 0.30
CA VAL A 218 -15.16 34.43 1.21
C VAL A 218 -15.98 34.08 2.46
N PHE A 219 -15.33 33.98 3.61
CA PHE A 219 -16.00 33.92 4.91
C PHE A 219 -16.00 35.29 5.59
N SER A 220 -17.12 35.63 6.24
CA SER A 220 -17.35 36.92 6.91
C SER A 220 -16.26 37.23 7.95
N THR A 221 -15.55 38.34 7.78
CA THR A 221 -14.58 38.88 8.73
C THR A 221 -15.22 39.70 9.87
N ALA A 222 -16.47 39.42 10.23
CA ALA A 222 -17.16 40.12 11.30
C ALA A 222 -16.74 39.60 12.69
N ASN A 223 -15.55 40.02 13.14
CA ASN A 223 -15.20 40.38 14.54
C ASN A 223 -13.69 40.47 14.78
N LYS A 224 -12.95 41.13 13.88
CA LYS A 224 -11.59 41.60 14.18
C LYS A 224 -11.61 42.95 14.90
N LYS A 225 -12.27 43.06 16.05
CA LYS A 225 -11.99 44.14 17.02
C LYS A 225 -12.21 43.66 18.47
N ASN A 226 -11.11 43.69 19.21
CA ASN A 226 -10.97 43.57 20.67
C ASN A 226 -11.20 42.19 21.31
N VAL A 227 -10.13 41.39 21.46
CA VAL A 227 -10.01 40.49 22.64
C VAL A 227 -8.53 40.37 23.04
N ASN A 228 -8.27 40.61 24.32
CA ASN A 228 -7.01 40.43 25.03
C ASN A 228 -6.53 38.97 25.04
N GLU A 229 -5.24 38.79 25.32
CA GLU A 229 -4.53 37.53 25.60
C GLU A 229 -5.25 36.66 26.64
N HIS A 230 -6.00 35.67 26.15
CA HIS A 230 -6.31 34.34 26.71
C HIS A 230 -7.47 33.76 25.87
N GLN A 231 -7.19 33.38 24.61
CA GLN A 231 -8.20 32.73 23.79
C GLN A 231 -8.40 31.28 24.27
N SER A 232 -9.55 31.03 24.90
CA SER A 232 -10.11 29.69 25.06
C SER A 232 -10.22 29.05 23.66
N THR A 233 -9.44 28.00 23.40
CA THR A 233 -9.46 27.24 22.15
C THR A 233 -10.77 26.44 22.06
N THR A 234 -11.73 26.92 21.28
CA THR A 234 -13.04 26.26 21.10
C THR A 234 -12.95 25.10 20.10
N LEU A 235 -13.99 24.27 20.02
CA LEU A 235 -14.10 23.18 19.05
C LEU A 235 -14.02 23.68 17.58
N TYR A 236 -14.44 24.92 17.35
CA TYR A 236 -14.56 25.56 16.04
C TYR A 236 -13.34 26.42 15.66
N SER A 237 -12.41 26.65 16.58
CA SER A 237 -11.20 27.42 16.28
C SER A 237 -10.27 26.63 15.36
N SER A 238 -9.68 27.32 14.36
CA SER A 238 -8.65 26.76 13.52
C SER A 238 -7.48 26.23 14.34
N THR A 239 -6.94 25.09 13.95
CA THR A 239 -5.79 24.46 14.62
C THR A 239 -4.80 23.93 13.59
N SER A 240 -3.67 23.38 14.04
CA SER A 240 -2.72 22.69 13.19
C SER A 240 -2.48 21.27 13.70
N LEU A 241 -2.40 20.33 12.76
CA LEU A 241 -2.08 18.94 13.01
C LEU A 241 -0.79 18.61 12.25
N GLY A 242 0.33 18.65 12.97
CA GLY A 242 1.65 18.71 12.33
C GLY A 242 1.76 19.97 11.47
N GLU A 243 2.03 19.79 10.18
CA GLU A 243 2.13 20.89 9.20
C GLU A 243 0.79 21.26 8.54
N ILE A 244 -0.29 20.56 8.86
CA ILE A 244 -1.57 20.73 8.17
C ILE A 244 -2.46 21.65 9.00
N SER A 245 -2.83 22.79 8.43
CA SER A 245 -3.83 23.69 9.00
C SER A 245 -5.23 23.11 8.82
N LEU A 246 -6.00 23.06 9.90
CA LEU A 246 -7.38 22.60 9.95
C LEU A 246 -8.30 23.76 10.30
N PHE A 247 -9.49 23.81 9.71
CA PHE A 247 -10.47 24.87 9.97
C PHE A 247 -11.05 24.83 11.39
N ASN A 248 -11.09 23.63 11.99
CA ASN A 248 -11.68 23.36 13.30
C ASN A 248 -11.08 22.05 13.86
N ARG A 249 -11.47 21.69 15.09
CA ARG A 249 -11.01 20.48 15.80
C ARG A 249 -11.94 19.27 15.60
N ILE A 250 -12.91 19.37 14.69
CA ILE A 250 -13.92 18.33 14.42
C ILE A 250 -13.42 17.43 13.29
N VAL A 251 -13.32 16.13 13.57
CA VAL A 251 -12.82 15.13 12.64
C VAL A 251 -13.96 14.23 12.19
N MET A 252 -14.04 13.93 10.90
CA MET A 252 -14.88 12.84 10.42
C MET A 252 -14.15 11.53 10.65
N ALA A 253 -14.71 10.67 11.51
CA ALA A 253 -14.15 9.36 11.80
C ALA A 253 -14.15 8.47 10.55
N PRO A 254 -13.24 7.47 10.46
CA PRO A 254 -13.24 6.49 9.38
C PRO A 254 -14.46 5.57 9.51
N LEU A 255 -15.25 5.52 8.45
CA LEU A 255 -16.55 4.85 8.41
C LEU A 255 -16.63 4.00 7.14
N THR A 256 -16.53 2.68 7.26
CA THR A 256 -16.74 1.78 6.11
C THR A 256 -18.17 1.92 5.58
N ARG A 257 -18.31 2.19 4.27
CA ARG A 257 -19.63 2.40 3.64
C ARG A 257 -19.94 1.39 2.53
N SER A 258 -18.96 0.59 2.10
CA SER A 258 -19.12 -0.49 1.12
C SER A 258 -19.75 -0.03 -0.20
N ARG A 259 -19.26 1.07 -0.77
CA ARG A 259 -19.77 1.69 -2.03
C ARG A 259 -18.72 1.79 -3.14
N ALA A 260 -17.61 1.09 -3.00
CA ALA A 260 -16.64 0.91 -4.07
C ALA A 260 -17.16 -0.10 -5.11
N THR A 261 -16.52 -0.15 -6.27
CA THR A 261 -16.79 -1.21 -7.26
C THR A 261 -16.44 -2.59 -6.69
N ALA A 262 -16.81 -3.66 -7.40
CA ALA A 262 -16.39 -5.02 -7.05
C ALA A 262 -14.85 -5.20 -7.01
N SER A 263 -14.12 -4.44 -7.83
CA SER A 263 -12.64 -4.39 -7.83
C SER A 263 -12.06 -3.43 -6.77
N GLY A 264 -12.90 -2.86 -5.89
CA GLY A 264 -12.49 -1.96 -4.83
C GLY A 264 -12.09 -0.56 -5.32
N VAL A 265 -12.53 -0.14 -6.50
CA VAL A 265 -12.24 1.20 -7.04
C VAL A 265 -13.24 2.20 -6.45
N PRO A 266 -12.77 3.34 -5.89
CA PRO A 266 -13.67 4.39 -5.44
C PRO A 266 -14.55 4.94 -6.58
N THR A 267 -15.84 5.10 -6.31
CA THR A 267 -16.84 5.54 -7.29
C THR A 267 -17.06 7.05 -7.26
N ALA A 268 -17.76 7.59 -8.27
CA ALA A 268 -18.09 9.02 -8.32
C ALA A 268 -18.93 9.48 -7.10
N ILE A 269 -19.86 8.63 -6.65
CA ILE A 269 -20.71 8.92 -5.47
C ILE A 269 -19.89 9.01 -4.18
N MET A 270 -18.78 8.26 -4.07
CA MET A 270 -17.86 8.37 -2.93
C MET A 270 -17.16 9.74 -2.93
N ALA A 271 -16.78 10.24 -4.10
CA ALA A 271 -16.19 11.56 -4.23
C ALA A 271 -17.19 12.67 -3.82
N ASP A 272 -18.48 12.53 -4.17
CA ASP A 272 -19.52 13.45 -3.72
C ASP A 272 -19.75 13.37 -2.20
N TYR A 273 -19.79 12.16 -1.64
CA TYR A 273 -19.94 11.92 -0.20
C TYR A 273 -18.88 12.60 0.66
N TYR A 274 -17.61 12.43 0.31
CA TYR A 274 -16.52 13.08 1.04
C TYR A 274 -16.49 14.59 0.80
N SER A 275 -16.77 15.05 -0.43
CA SER A 275 -16.82 16.49 -0.75
C SER A 275 -17.94 17.21 0.03
N GLN A 276 -19.08 16.57 0.23
CA GLN A 276 -20.17 17.09 1.08
C GLN A 276 -19.72 17.38 2.52
N ARG A 277 -18.74 16.64 3.04
CA ARG A 277 -18.25 16.70 4.42
C ARG A 277 -16.93 17.45 4.57
N ALA A 278 -16.48 18.14 3.52
CA ALA A 278 -15.20 18.86 3.48
C ALA A 278 -15.08 20.03 4.48
N SER A 279 -16.16 20.38 5.20
CA SER A 279 -16.14 21.34 6.30
C SER A 279 -15.53 20.79 7.59
N ALA A 280 -15.39 19.46 7.73
CA ALA A 280 -14.64 18.85 8.81
C ALA A 280 -13.19 19.39 8.82
N GLY A 281 -12.63 19.60 10.01
CA GLY A 281 -11.23 19.98 10.15
C GLY A 281 -10.31 18.97 9.47
N LEU A 282 -10.58 17.68 9.69
CA LEU A 282 -9.97 16.56 8.98
C LEU A 282 -11.02 15.50 8.65
N ILE A 283 -11.01 14.97 7.43
CA ILE A 283 -11.72 13.75 7.06
C ILE A 283 -10.73 12.59 7.17
N ILE A 284 -11.10 11.53 7.89
CA ILE A 284 -10.41 10.25 7.78
C ILE A 284 -11.29 9.35 6.91
N ALA A 285 -10.81 9.01 5.73
CA ALA A 285 -11.51 8.16 4.77
C ALA A 285 -11.75 6.77 5.36
N GLU A 286 -12.71 6.06 4.79
CA GLU A 286 -13.03 4.70 5.19
C GLU A 286 -11.83 3.75 5.13
N ALA A 287 -11.86 2.71 5.95
CA ALA A 287 -10.82 1.70 6.00
C ALA A 287 -10.59 1.11 4.60
N THR A 288 -9.36 1.24 4.10
CA THR A 288 -9.02 0.96 2.70
C THR A 288 -7.94 -0.11 2.63
N GLN A 289 -8.25 -1.26 2.02
CA GLN A 289 -7.35 -2.40 2.06
C GLN A 289 -6.05 -2.15 1.28
N ILE A 290 -4.92 -2.50 1.90
CA ILE A 290 -3.57 -2.33 1.35
C ILE A 290 -3.18 -3.39 0.30
N SER A 291 -3.95 -4.47 0.24
CA SER A 291 -3.80 -5.58 -0.71
C SER A 291 -5.11 -6.35 -0.77
N GLN A 292 -5.27 -7.23 -1.77
CA GLN A 292 -6.45 -8.10 -1.84
C GLN A 292 -6.55 -9.05 -0.62
N GLN A 293 -5.42 -9.56 -0.12
CA GLN A 293 -5.39 -10.39 1.10
C GLN A 293 -5.93 -9.62 2.33
N GLY A 294 -5.73 -8.30 2.35
CA GLY A 294 -6.25 -7.40 3.37
C GLY A 294 -7.75 -7.11 3.30
N GLN A 295 -8.51 -7.67 2.35
CA GLN A 295 -9.95 -7.44 2.21
C GLN A 295 -10.78 -8.41 3.08
N GLY A 296 -11.81 -7.89 3.74
CA GLY A 296 -12.72 -8.68 4.60
C GLY A 296 -14.20 -8.43 4.40
N TYR A 297 -14.56 -7.45 3.58
CA TYR A 297 -15.95 -7.09 3.30
C TYR A 297 -16.09 -6.78 1.81
N SER A 298 -17.28 -7.01 1.27
CA SER A 298 -17.57 -6.67 -0.13
C SER A 298 -17.69 -5.16 -0.33
N TRP A 299 -17.30 -4.72 -1.53
CA TRP A 299 -17.42 -3.33 -1.99
C TRP A 299 -16.65 -2.30 -1.14
N THR A 300 -15.64 -2.73 -0.38
CA THR A 300 -14.72 -1.81 0.29
C THR A 300 -13.61 -1.38 -0.66
N PRO A 301 -13.13 -0.13 -0.58
CA PRO A 301 -12.11 0.37 -1.49
C PRO A 301 -10.72 -0.19 -1.17
N GLY A 302 -9.90 -0.39 -2.20
CA GLY A 302 -8.48 -0.71 -2.08
C GLY A 302 -7.57 0.47 -2.39
N ILE A 303 -6.26 0.31 -2.15
CA ILE A 303 -5.22 1.27 -2.54
C ILE A 303 -3.94 0.56 -3.01
N TYR A 304 -4.08 -0.54 -3.74
CA TYR A 304 -2.96 -1.37 -4.21
C TYR A 304 -2.86 -1.47 -5.74
N THR A 305 -3.88 -1.01 -6.46
CA THR A 305 -3.84 -0.89 -7.93
C THR A 305 -3.81 0.56 -8.37
N GLU A 306 -3.37 0.79 -9.61
CA GLU A 306 -3.39 2.13 -10.21
C GLU A 306 -4.82 2.64 -10.43
N GLU A 307 -5.76 1.77 -10.82
CA GLU A 307 -7.17 2.13 -10.98
C GLU A 307 -7.79 2.62 -9.66
N GLN A 308 -7.53 1.91 -8.57
CA GLN A 308 -7.94 2.31 -7.22
C GLN A 308 -7.32 3.65 -6.81
N THR A 309 -6.03 3.83 -7.10
CA THR A 309 -5.30 5.08 -6.83
C THR A 309 -5.92 6.26 -7.59
N ASN A 310 -6.28 6.08 -8.86
CA ASN A 310 -6.94 7.11 -9.67
C ASN A 310 -8.37 7.40 -9.19
N GLY A 311 -9.12 6.37 -8.78
CA GLY A 311 -10.43 6.56 -8.14
C GLY A 311 -10.33 7.39 -6.86
N TRP A 312 -9.35 7.09 -6.01
CA TRP A 312 -9.07 7.88 -4.82
C TRP A 312 -8.61 9.31 -5.13
N LYS A 313 -7.80 9.49 -6.18
CA LYS A 313 -7.40 10.82 -6.62
C LYS A 313 -8.59 11.73 -6.92
N ASN A 314 -9.63 11.21 -7.58
CA ASN A 314 -10.87 11.96 -7.82
C ASN A 314 -11.58 12.37 -6.51
N VAL A 315 -11.60 11.49 -5.51
CA VAL A 315 -12.14 11.79 -4.18
C VAL A 315 -11.34 12.93 -3.53
N VAL A 316 -10.01 12.78 -3.48
CA VAL A 316 -9.10 13.77 -2.89
C VAL A 316 -9.27 15.12 -3.58
N ASP A 317 -9.27 15.16 -4.93
CA ASP A 317 -9.42 16.38 -5.70
C ASP A 317 -10.74 17.10 -5.39
N LYS A 318 -11.86 16.38 -5.25
CA LYS A 318 -13.16 16.97 -4.86
C LYS A 318 -13.20 17.49 -3.42
N VAL A 319 -12.45 16.89 -2.50
CA VAL A 319 -12.33 17.38 -1.11
C VAL A 319 -11.46 18.62 -1.08
N HIS A 320 -10.30 18.59 -1.73
CA HIS A 320 -9.39 19.72 -1.84
C HIS A 320 -10.00 20.91 -2.60
N GLY A 321 -10.84 20.64 -3.61
CA GLY A 321 -11.61 21.68 -4.32
C GLY A 321 -12.58 22.45 -3.43
N ARG A 322 -12.92 21.93 -2.25
CA ARG A 322 -13.69 22.61 -1.20
C ARG A 322 -12.84 23.10 -0.02
N GLY A 323 -11.51 23.02 -0.14
CA GLY A 323 -10.55 23.39 0.89
C GLY A 323 -10.38 22.37 2.02
N GLY A 324 -11.10 21.24 1.98
CA GLY A 324 -11.05 20.22 3.03
C GLY A 324 -9.72 19.48 3.07
N LYS A 325 -9.47 18.78 4.19
CA LYS A 325 -8.30 17.93 4.41
C LYS A 325 -8.71 16.49 4.56
N ILE A 326 -7.96 15.57 3.95
CA ILE A 326 -8.32 14.15 3.94
C ILE A 326 -7.11 13.24 4.21
N CYS A 327 -7.34 12.28 5.10
CA CYS A 327 -6.42 11.24 5.53
C CYS A 327 -6.94 9.88 5.04
N LEU A 328 -6.07 9.02 4.51
CA LEU A 328 -6.46 7.65 4.14
C LEU A 328 -6.16 6.68 5.28
N GLN A 329 -7.17 5.91 5.72
CA GLN A 329 -6.96 4.84 6.69
C GLN A 329 -6.49 3.55 6.01
N LEU A 330 -5.25 3.16 6.24
CA LEU A 330 -4.65 1.94 5.69
C LEU A 330 -5.06 0.71 6.49
N TRP A 331 -5.56 -0.31 5.80
CA TRP A 331 -6.25 -1.42 6.43
C TRP A 331 -5.79 -2.79 5.93
N HIS A 332 -5.72 -3.74 6.85
CA HIS A 332 -5.62 -5.16 6.57
C HIS A 332 -6.48 -5.91 7.58
N VAL A 333 -7.49 -6.65 7.13
CA VAL A 333 -8.49 -7.25 8.05
C VAL A 333 -7.98 -8.45 8.85
N GLY A 334 -6.96 -9.15 8.36
CA GLY A 334 -6.45 -10.36 8.99
C GLY A 334 -7.52 -11.46 9.04
N ARG A 335 -7.77 -12.05 10.22
CA ARG A 335 -8.78 -13.13 10.37
C ARG A 335 -10.23 -12.70 10.16
N ILE A 336 -10.52 -11.40 10.06
CA ILE A 336 -11.89 -10.91 9.82
C ILE A 336 -12.17 -10.89 8.32
N SER A 337 -12.17 -12.08 7.71
CA SER A 337 -12.38 -12.27 6.27
C SER A 337 -12.95 -13.66 5.99
N HIS A 338 -13.19 -13.96 4.73
CA HIS A 338 -13.69 -15.24 4.25
C HIS A 338 -12.95 -15.65 2.99
N ILE A 339 -12.83 -16.96 2.75
CA ILE A 339 -12.12 -17.51 1.59
C ILE A 339 -12.59 -16.91 0.26
N GLU A 340 -13.88 -16.61 0.11
CA GLU A 340 -14.44 -16.02 -1.13
C GLU A 340 -13.86 -14.63 -1.48
N LEU A 341 -13.31 -13.90 -0.52
CA LEU A 341 -12.69 -12.60 -0.74
C LEU A 341 -11.18 -12.71 -1.01
N GLN A 342 -10.59 -13.87 -0.73
CA GLN A 342 -9.15 -14.06 -0.73
C GLN A 342 -8.65 -14.46 -2.13
N PRO A 343 -7.42 -14.05 -2.51
CA PRO A 343 -6.81 -14.48 -3.76
C PRO A 343 -6.80 -16.01 -3.87
N GLY A 344 -7.39 -16.56 -4.93
CA GLY A 344 -7.45 -18.00 -5.16
C GLY A 344 -8.20 -18.80 -4.09
N ASN A 345 -9.16 -18.17 -3.39
CA ASN A 345 -9.93 -18.79 -2.31
C ASN A 345 -9.08 -19.33 -1.15
N GLN A 346 -7.92 -18.72 -0.91
CA GLN A 346 -7.05 -19.10 0.20
C GLN A 346 -7.66 -18.75 1.56
N LYS A 347 -7.16 -19.39 2.62
CA LYS A 347 -7.52 -19.01 3.99
C LYS A 347 -7.06 -17.56 4.27
N PRO A 348 -7.88 -16.74 4.97
CA PRO A 348 -7.41 -15.48 5.53
C PRO A 348 -6.15 -15.66 6.38
N VAL A 349 -5.36 -14.61 6.55
CA VAL A 349 -4.13 -14.67 7.34
C VAL A 349 -4.28 -14.01 8.71
N ALA A 350 -3.53 -14.47 9.70
CA ALA A 350 -3.54 -13.93 11.06
C ALA A 350 -2.22 -14.23 11.78
N PRO A 351 -1.95 -13.60 12.95
CA PRO A 351 -0.81 -13.99 13.78
C PRO A 351 -0.89 -15.43 14.28
N SER A 352 -2.09 -15.99 14.45
CA SER A 352 -2.30 -17.38 14.85
C SER A 352 -3.56 -17.96 14.20
N ALA A 353 -3.60 -19.28 14.03
CA ALA A 353 -4.72 -19.99 13.44
C ALA A 353 -5.94 -20.09 14.38
N ILE A 354 -6.53 -18.94 14.74
CA ILE A 354 -7.67 -18.82 15.65
C ILE A 354 -8.83 -18.11 14.93
N LYS A 355 -9.89 -18.85 14.59
CA LYS A 355 -11.11 -18.28 14.01
C LYS A 355 -11.77 -17.31 14.99
N ALA A 356 -12.16 -16.13 14.51
CA ALA A 356 -12.92 -15.16 15.31
C ALA A 356 -14.41 -15.52 15.32
N LYS A 357 -15.10 -15.22 16.41
CA LYS A 357 -16.57 -15.20 16.48
C LYS A 357 -17.09 -13.90 15.88
N ALA A 358 -17.06 -13.81 14.55
CA ALA A 358 -17.48 -12.63 13.81
C ALA A 358 -18.21 -13.01 12.51
N SER A 359 -18.96 -12.06 11.98
CA SER A 359 -19.62 -12.17 10.69
C SER A 359 -19.23 -10.99 9.80
N ILE A 360 -19.18 -11.25 8.50
CA ILE A 360 -18.84 -10.28 7.47
C ILE A 360 -19.91 -10.30 6.38
N TRP A 361 -19.88 -9.30 5.50
CA TRP A 361 -20.79 -9.21 4.37
C TRP A 361 -20.09 -9.56 3.06
N LEU A 362 -20.58 -10.60 2.41
CA LEU A 362 -20.19 -11.04 1.08
C LEU A 362 -21.19 -10.53 0.04
N GLN A 363 -20.86 -10.65 -1.23
CA GLN A 363 -21.81 -10.40 -2.32
C GLN A 363 -23.04 -11.32 -2.22
N SER A 364 -22.86 -12.53 -1.68
CA SER A 364 -23.90 -13.52 -1.41
C SER A 364 -24.72 -13.25 -0.13
N GLY A 365 -24.35 -12.26 0.67
CA GLY A 365 -24.99 -11.90 1.93
C GLY A 365 -24.08 -12.09 3.15
N SER A 366 -24.67 -12.10 4.34
CA SER A 366 -23.94 -12.30 5.59
C SER A 366 -23.34 -13.71 5.67
N ALA A 367 -22.06 -13.79 6.05
CA ALA A 367 -21.35 -15.04 6.27
C ALA A 367 -20.50 -14.97 7.54
N GLU A 368 -20.26 -16.12 8.17
CA GLU A 368 -19.24 -16.22 9.21
C GLU A 368 -17.84 -16.07 8.60
N VAL A 369 -16.89 -15.56 9.38
CA VAL A 369 -15.49 -15.54 8.96
C VAL A 369 -14.95 -16.97 8.78
N SER A 370 -14.02 -17.16 7.85
CA SER A 370 -13.35 -18.46 7.65
C SER A 370 -12.27 -18.69 8.71
N GLU A 371 -11.83 -19.96 8.85
CA GLU A 371 -10.62 -20.22 9.63
C GLU A 371 -9.40 -19.55 8.98
N PRO A 372 -8.63 -18.74 9.71
CA PRO A 372 -7.40 -18.18 9.19
C PRO A 372 -6.28 -19.22 9.22
N ARG A 373 -5.22 -18.97 8.45
CA ARG A 373 -3.91 -19.58 8.69
C ARG A 373 -3.01 -18.61 9.44
N GLU A 374 -2.10 -19.17 10.22
CA GLU A 374 -1.01 -18.41 10.80
C GLU A 374 -0.06 -17.93 9.69
N LEU A 375 0.39 -16.67 9.78
CA LEU A 375 1.44 -16.12 8.92
C LEU A 375 2.76 -16.81 9.23
N GLU A 376 3.47 -17.26 8.20
CA GLU A 376 4.85 -17.69 8.34
C GLU A 376 5.74 -16.47 8.61
N LEU A 377 6.83 -16.67 9.33
CA LEU A 377 7.71 -15.56 9.74
C LEU A 377 8.23 -14.74 8.56
N PHE A 378 8.52 -15.39 7.42
CA PHE A 378 9.03 -14.71 6.22
C PHE A 378 7.96 -13.89 5.48
N GLU A 379 6.67 -14.15 5.71
CA GLU A 379 5.57 -13.46 5.04
C GLU A 379 5.28 -12.08 5.67
N ILE A 380 5.63 -11.90 6.94
CA ILE A 380 5.40 -10.64 7.67
C ILE A 380 6.11 -9.46 6.98
N GLY A 381 7.29 -9.70 6.40
CA GLY A 381 7.99 -8.68 5.61
C GLY A 381 7.21 -8.22 4.38
N SER A 382 6.44 -9.11 3.75
CA SER A 382 5.59 -8.77 2.59
C SER A 382 4.39 -7.93 3.01
N ILE A 383 3.80 -8.20 4.19
CA ILE A 383 2.73 -7.34 4.74
C ILE A 383 3.23 -5.92 5.01
N VAL A 384 4.45 -5.79 5.54
CA VAL A 384 5.09 -4.48 5.75
C VAL A 384 5.32 -3.76 4.41
N GLU A 385 5.68 -4.48 3.34
CA GLU A 385 5.77 -3.93 1.98
C GLU A 385 4.42 -3.47 1.43
N ASP A 386 3.36 -4.26 1.62
CA ASP A 386 2.00 -3.87 1.22
C ASP A 386 1.59 -2.54 1.87
N TYR A 387 1.89 -2.33 3.16
CA TYR A 387 1.64 -1.05 3.84
C TYR A 387 2.46 0.10 3.22
N ARG A 388 3.74 -0.13 2.89
CA ARG A 388 4.59 0.88 2.24
C ARG A 388 4.07 1.25 0.86
N GLN A 389 3.70 0.25 0.06
CA GLN A 389 3.16 0.45 -1.27
C GLN A 389 1.80 1.16 -1.23
N ALA A 390 0.95 0.81 -0.27
CA ALA A 390 -0.32 1.50 -0.02
C ALA A 390 -0.11 2.97 0.40
N ALA A 391 0.87 3.25 1.26
CA ALA A 391 1.25 4.62 1.60
C ALA A 391 1.76 5.40 0.37
N PHE A 392 2.57 4.77 -0.48
CA PHE A 392 3.04 5.37 -1.73
C PHE A 392 1.87 5.70 -2.66
N ASN A 393 0.93 4.78 -2.83
CA ASN A 393 -0.27 4.96 -3.63
C ASN A 393 -1.19 6.05 -3.03
N ALA A 394 -1.35 6.11 -1.71
CA ALA A 394 -2.08 7.18 -1.04
C ALA A 394 -1.45 8.57 -1.31
N LYS A 395 -0.12 8.66 -1.25
CA LYS A 395 0.62 9.88 -1.61
C LYS A 395 0.42 10.24 -3.08
N LYS A 396 0.46 9.26 -3.98
CA LYS A 396 0.18 9.44 -5.42
C LYS A 396 -1.26 9.92 -5.68
N ALA A 397 -2.23 9.42 -4.92
CA ALA A 397 -3.63 9.88 -4.97
C ALA A 397 -3.82 11.30 -4.41
N GLY A 398 -2.85 11.81 -3.63
CA GLY A 398 -2.84 13.18 -3.13
C GLY A 398 -3.34 13.35 -1.69
N PHE A 399 -3.50 12.27 -0.92
CA PHE A 399 -3.93 12.37 0.48
C PHE A 399 -2.97 13.23 1.31
N ASP A 400 -3.53 14.08 2.19
CA ASP A 400 -2.74 14.95 3.06
C ASP A 400 -1.97 14.15 4.11
N MET A 401 -2.56 13.05 4.59
CA MET A 401 -2.08 12.18 5.67
C MET A 401 -2.48 10.72 5.44
N ILE A 402 -1.88 9.81 6.22
CA ILE A 402 -2.31 8.42 6.34
C ILE A 402 -2.52 8.04 7.81
N GLU A 403 -3.48 7.15 8.06
CA GLU A 403 -3.76 6.59 9.38
C GLU A 403 -3.57 5.07 9.34
N ILE A 404 -2.73 4.54 10.23
CA ILE A 404 -2.57 3.09 10.38
C ILE A 404 -3.69 2.53 11.25
N HIS A 405 -4.51 1.63 10.69
CA HIS A 405 -5.59 1.01 11.44
C HIS A 405 -5.08 -0.13 12.35
N ALA A 406 -4.89 0.17 13.63
CA ALA A 406 -4.42 -0.75 14.67
C ALA A 406 -5.49 -0.97 15.76
N ALA A 407 -6.75 -1.09 15.35
CA ALA A 407 -7.91 -1.19 16.23
C ALA A 407 -8.93 -2.20 15.68
N ASN A 408 -10.04 -2.38 16.41
CA ASN A 408 -11.23 -3.10 15.97
C ASN A 408 -10.96 -4.56 15.58
N GLY A 409 -9.94 -5.17 16.16
CA GLY A 409 -9.63 -6.59 15.94
C GLY A 409 -9.18 -6.92 14.53
N TYR A 410 -8.64 -5.97 13.76
CA TYR A 410 -8.00 -6.22 12.46
C TYR A 410 -6.53 -6.60 12.58
N LEU A 411 -5.82 -6.87 11.48
CA LEU A 411 -4.54 -7.59 11.49
C LEU A 411 -3.53 -7.04 12.51
N ILE A 412 -3.30 -5.72 12.51
CA ILE A 412 -2.35 -5.14 13.47
C ILE A 412 -2.84 -5.35 14.91
N ASP A 413 -4.09 -5.05 15.22
CA ASP A 413 -4.67 -5.26 16.56
C ASP A 413 -4.62 -6.75 16.95
N GLN A 414 -4.82 -7.65 15.99
CA GLN A 414 -4.67 -9.09 16.20
C GLN A 414 -3.26 -9.48 16.64
N PHE A 415 -2.22 -8.84 16.08
CA PHE A 415 -0.84 -9.02 16.53
C PHE A 415 -0.59 -8.38 17.91
N LEU A 416 -1.18 -7.20 18.17
CA LEU A 416 -0.99 -6.49 19.44
C LEU A 416 -1.51 -7.27 20.64
N ARG A 417 -2.65 -7.94 20.50
CA ARG A 417 -3.36 -8.52 21.65
C ARG A 417 -3.11 -10.01 21.86
N ASP A 418 -2.92 -10.39 23.11
CA ASP A 418 -2.60 -11.76 23.47
C ASP A 418 -3.76 -12.76 23.28
N SER A 419 -5.02 -12.33 23.15
CA SER A 419 -6.13 -13.27 22.88
C SER A 419 -6.02 -13.91 21.50
N SER A 420 -5.51 -13.16 20.52
CA SER A 420 -5.40 -13.57 19.11
C SER A 420 -3.97 -13.90 18.68
N ASN A 421 -2.95 -13.38 19.37
CA ASN A 421 -1.55 -13.66 19.07
C ASN A 421 -0.97 -14.68 20.06
N LYS A 422 -0.83 -15.93 19.60
CA LYS A 422 -0.24 -17.05 20.33
C LYS A 422 1.12 -17.47 19.76
N ARG A 423 1.76 -16.61 18.96
CA ARG A 423 3.07 -16.89 18.36
C ARG A 423 4.15 -17.05 19.43
N SER A 424 5.11 -17.92 19.14
CA SER A 424 6.31 -18.14 19.96
C SER A 424 7.58 -17.51 19.36
N ASP A 425 7.46 -16.87 18.19
CA ASP A 425 8.57 -16.19 17.51
C ASP A 425 8.71 -14.72 17.95
N ARG A 426 9.52 -13.95 17.21
CA ARG A 426 9.79 -12.53 17.51
C ARG A 426 8.59 -11.60 17.38
N TYR A 427 7.43 -12.09 16.92
CA TYR A 427 6.19 -11.33 16.80
C TYR A 427 5.12 -11.75 17.82
N GLY A 428 5.43 -12.62 18.78
CA GLY A 428 4.53 -13.00 19.87
C GLY A 428 5.20 -13.11 21.24
N GLY A 429 4.39 -13.44 22.26
CA GLY A 429 4.81 -13.48 23.65
C GLY A 429 4.80 -12.08 24.28
N SER A 430 5.98 -11.45 24.42
CA SER A 430 6.12 -10.17 25.13
C SER A 430 5.43 -9.01 24.41
N ILE A 431 5.10 -7.94 25.15
CA ILE A 431 4.46 -6.73 24.59
C ILE A 431 5.31 -6.13 23.45
N GLU A 432 6.64 -6.12 23.60
CA GLU A 432 7.57 -5.64 22.58
C GLU A 432 7.48 -6.44 21.27
N ASN A 433 7.36 -7.77 21.38
CA ASN A 433 7.20 -8.63 20.22
C ASN A 433 5.83 -8.48 19.57
N ARG A 434 4.76 -8.41 20.37
CA ARG A 434 3.39 -8.20 19.87
C ARG A 434 3.23 -6.85 19.16
N ALA A 435 3.89 -5.81 19.66
CA ALA A 435 3.92 -4.47 19.07
C ALA A 435 4.83 -4.35 17.83
N ARG A 436 5.70 -5.35 17.57
CA ARG A 436 6.74 -5.26 16.54
C ARG A 436 6.19 -5.00 15.14
N LEU A 437 5.11 -5.67 14.75
CA LEU A 437 4.50 -5.45 13.42
C LEU A 437 4.06 -3.99 13.23
N LEU A 438 3.37 -3.41 14.23
CA LEU A 438 2.96 -2.00 14.18
C LEU A 438 4.17 -1.08 14.02
N LEU A 439 5.24 -1.31 14.78
CA LEU A 439 6.45 -0.49 14.71
C LEU A 439 7.15 -0.61 13.35
N GLU A 440 7.27 -1.81 12.80
CA GLU A 440 7.84 -2.05 11.47
C GLU A 440 6.99 -1.42 10.35
N VAL A 441 5.67 -1.49 10.45
CA VAL A 441 4.75 -0.80 9.53
C VAL A 441 4.94 0.70 9.60
N ILE A 442 5.00 1.30 10.80
CA ILE A 442 5.24 2.73 10.97
C ILE A 442 6.58 3.14 10.36
N ASP A 443 7.64 2.36 10.58
CA ASP A 443 8.96 2.63 9.99
C ASP A 443 8.91 2.55 8.46
N ALA A 444 8.23 1.56 7.91
CA ALA A 444 8.08 1.42 6.46
C ALA A 444 7.33 2.59 5.83
N VAL A 445 6.18 2.99 6.38
CA VAL A 445 5.40 4.11 5.81
C VAL A 445 6.06 5.47 6.06
N SER A 446 6.93 5.60 7.07
CA SER A 446 7.73 6.81 7.32
C SER A 446 8.75 7.11 6.23
N SER A 447 9.12 6.11 5.43
CA SER A 447 9.93 6.33 4.22
C SER A 447 9.17 7.08 3.11
N ILE A 448 7.84 7.15 3.20
CA ILE A 448 6.95 7.76 2.21
C ILE A 448 6.34 9.06 2.71
N TYR A 449 5.79 9.05 3.92
CA TYR A 449 5.22 10.21 4.59
C TYR A 449 6.11 10.66 5.75
N PRO A 450 6.32 11.97 5.96
CA PRO A 450 6.95 12.43 7.19
C PRO A 450 6.09 12.01 8.39
N THR A 451 6.73 11.75 9.53
CA THR A 451 6.03 11.22 10.72
C THR A 451 4.93 12.14 11.23
N ASN A 452 5.09 13.46 11.07
CA ASN A 452 4.07 14.47 11.35
C ASN A 452 2.84 14.46 10.40
N ARG A 453 2.77 13.50 9.46
CA ARG A 453 1.60 13.21 8.60
C ARG A 453 1.10 11.77 8.72
N ILE A 454 1.62 11.03 9.70
CA ILE A 454 1.22 9.64 9.98
C ILE A 454 0.49 9.62 11.31
N GLY A 455 -0.78 9.20 11.28
CA GLY A 455 -1.56 8.88 12.46
C GLY A 455 -1.69 7.38 12.67
N PHE A 456 -2.18 6.98 13.84
CA PHE A 456 -2.56 5.59 14.09
C PHE A 456 -3.82 5.55 14.96
N ARG A 457 -4.66 4.54 14.73
CA ARG A 457 -5.92 4.35 15.46
C ARG A 457 -5.89 3.10 16.31
N VAL A 458 -6.26 3.23 17.59
CA VAL A 458 -6.33 2.15 18.58
C VAL A 458 -7.69 2.15 19.29
N GLY A 459 -8.11 1.01 19.83
CA GLY A 459 -9.33 0.89 20.63
C GLY A 459 -9.06 0.09 21.90
N PRO A 460 -8.37 0.66 22.90
CA PRO A 460 -7.71 -0.11 23.98
C PRO A 460 -8.61 -1.13 24.68
N THR A 461 -9.84 -0.71 24.93
CA THR A 461 -10.84 -1.43 25.72
C THR A 461 -11.89 -2.14 24.89
N SER A 462 -11.91 -1.94 23.56
CA SER A 462 -12.92 -2.56 22.71
C SER A 462 -12.59 -4.03 22.49
N ASN A 463 -13.64 -4.87 22.53
CA ASN A 463 -13.59 -6.28 22.20
C ASN A 463 -14.25 -6.64 20.86
N PHE A 464 -14.53 -5.63 20.03
CA PHE A 464 -15.09 -5.80 18.70
C PHE A 464 -14.25 -6.77 17.86
N ASN A 465 -14.92 -7.61 17.04
CA ASN A 465 -14.28 -8.68 16.27
C ASN A 465 -13.53 -9.74 17.13
N ASP A 466 -14.11 -10.07 18.28
CA ASP A 466 -13.70 -11.17 19.16
C ASP A 466 -12.24 -11.06 19.64
N ILE A 467 -11.82 -9.85 20.01
CA ILE A 467 -10.46 -9.55 20.43
C ILE A 467 -10.40 -9.06 21.89
N ASN A 468 -9.38 -9.44 22.65
CA ASN A 468 -9.15 -9.02 24.03
C ASN A 468 -7.64 -9.03 24.34
N ASP A 469 -7.19 -8.32 25.37
CA ASP A 469 -5.82 -8.44 25.89
C ASP A 469 -5.88 -8.60 27.42
N SER A 470 -4.97 -9.39 28.00
CA SER A 470 -4.94 -9.59 29.45
C SER A 470 -4.47 -8.36 30.24
N ASN A 471 -3.70 -7.46 29.62
CA ASN A 471 -3.22 -6.23 30.24
C ASN A 471 -3.20 -5.04 29.25
N PRO A 472 -4.39 -4.53 28.86
CA PRO A 472 -4.47 -3.45 27.88
C PRO A 472 -3.79 -2.17 28.36
N GLU A 473 -3.78 -1.86 29.65
CA GLU A 473 -3.11 -0.65 30.15
C GLU A 473 -1.61 -0.66 29.83
N GLU A 474 -0.92 -1.77 30.08
CA GLU A 474 0.51 -1.90 29.82
C GLU A 474 0.82 -1.93 28.30
N LEU A 475 0.03 -2.69 27.54
CA LEU A 475 0.18 -2.80 26.09
C LEU A 475 0.04 -1.44 25.41
N PHE A 476 -1.04 -0.71 25.67
CA PHE A 476 -1.31 0.57 25.01
C PHE A 476 -0.40 1.68 25.57
N ALA A 477 0.03 1.62 26.83
CA ALA A 477 1.06 2.51 27.34
C ALA A 477 2.41 2.32 26.62
N TYR A 478 2.81 1.08 26.35
CA TYR A 478 4.00 0.78 25.55
C TYR A 478 3.87 1.37 24.14
N ILE A 479 2.75 1.13 23.45
CA ILE A 479 2.51 1.63 22.10
C ILE A 479 2.56 3.17 22.06
N ALA A 480 1.84 3.84 22.97
CA ALA A 480 1.84 5.29 23.08
C ALA A 480 3.26 5.85 23.30
N THR A 481 4.05 5.19 24.14
CA THR A 481 5.45 5.56 24.39
C THR A 481 6.31 5.41 23.13
N GLN A 482 6.26 4.24 22.46
CA GLN A 482 7.12 3.97 21.30
C GLN A 482 6.75 4.84 20.09
N LEU A 483 5.46 5.02 19.83
CA LEU A 483 5.00 5.84 18.71
C LEU A 483 5.11 7.34 19.00
N GLY A 484 5.01 7.75 20.28
CA GLY A 484 5.34 9.11 20.70
C GLY A 484 6.78 9.48 20.35
N LYS A 485 7.74 8.58 20.62
CA LYS A 485 9.18 8.78 20.30
C LYS A 485 9.47 8.95 18.81
N LYS A 486 8.56 8.52 17.93
CA LYS A 486 8.66 8.70 16.48
C LYS A 486 8.02 10.02 16.01
N SER A 487 7.47 10.82 16.92
CA SER A 487 6.80 12.09 16.64
C SER A 487 5.67 11.98 15.62
N LEU A 488 4.83 10.95 15.78
CA LEU A 488 3.66 10.77 14.92
C LEU A 488 2.66 11.92 15.06
N ALA A 489 1.94 12.19 13.97
CA ALA A 489 0.99 13.29 13.85
C ALA A 489 -0.11 13.21 14.92
N TYR A 490 -0.67 12.03 15.11
CA TYR A 490 -1.66 11.83 16.16
C TYR A 490 -1.85 10.39 16.59
N MET A 491 -2.37 10.24 17.80
CA MET A 491 -3.00 9.02 18.30
C MET A 491 -4.51 9.20 18.29
N HIS A 492 -5.21 8.36 17.54
CA HIS A 492 -6.67 8.34 17.46
C HIS A 492 -7.22 7.18 18.28
N VAL A 493 -8.02 7.47 19.30
CA VAL A 493 -8.48 6.48 20.26
C VAL A 493 -10.00 6.35 20.21
N ILE A 494 -10.46 5.11 20.08
CA ILE A 494 -11.86 4.75 20.32
C ILE A 494 -12.01 4.54 21.83
N GLU A 495 -12.76 5.41 22.50
CA GLU A 495 -12.97 5.32 23.94
C GLU A 495 -14.12 4.37 24.24
N GLY A 496 -13.79 3.23 24.85
CA GLY A 496 -14.73 2.18 25.22
C GLY A 496 -14.98 1.18 24.09
N GLN A 497 -16.19 0.66 24.03
CA GLN A 497 -16.59 -0.32 23.02
C GLN A 497 -16.93 0.36 21.69
N THR A 498 -16.33 -0.10 20.60
CA THR A 498 -16.66 0.34 19.24
C THR A 498 -18.15 0.18 18.97
N GLY A 499 -18.82 1.29 18.65
CA GLY A 499 -20.26 1.32 18.40
C GLY A 499 -21.12 1.06 19.64
N GLY A 500 -20.53 1.06 20.83
CA GLY A 500 -21.19 0.77 22.10
C GLY A 500 -20.76 1.72 23.21
N ASP A 501 -20.91 1.25 24.44
CA ASP A 501 -20.67 2.06 25.63
C ASP A 501 -19.21 2.53 25.76
N ARG A 502 -19.03 3.80 26.13
CA ARG A 502 -17.73 4.42 26.42
C ARG A 502 -17.14 3.95 27.76
N GLN A 503 -17.99 3.50 28.69
CA GLN A 503 -17.61 3.08 30.05
C GLN A 503 -17.62 1.55 30.22
N ASN A 504 -17.30 0.80 29.17
CA ASN A 504 -17.38 -0.65 29.17
C ASN A 504 -16.45 -1.33 30.21
N ILE A 505 -15.21 -0.84 30.36
CA ILE A 505 -14.26 -1.25 31.41
C ILE A 505 -13.48 -0.02 31.92
N PRO A 506 -12.98 -0.05 33.17
CA PRO A 506 -12.11 1.01 33.69
C PRO A 506 -10.83 1.13 32.85
N PHE A 507 -10.57 2.33 32.33
CA PHE A 507 -9.34 2.66 31.60
C PHE A 507 -9.10 4.17 31.65
N ASN A 508 -7.85 4.59 31.84
CA ASN A 508 -7.49 6.01 31.91
C ASN A 508 -6.98 6.53 30.55
N TYR A 509 -7.90 7.03 29.72
CA TYR A 509 -7.58 7.57 28.39
C TYR A 509 -6.73 8.85 28.47
N ASP A 510 -6.99 9.73 29.44
CA ASP A 510 -6.21 10.97 29.63
C ASP A 510 -4.73 10.67 29.87
N LYS A 511 -4.44 9.66 30.70
CA LYS A 511 -3.07 9.19 30.93
C LYS A 511 -2.44 8.65 29.65
N LEU A 512 -3.21 7.92 28.82
CA LEU A 512 -2.73 7.39 27.56
C LEU A 512 -2.37 8.53 26.58
N TYR A 513 -3.26 9.52 26.41
CA TYR A 513 -2.98 10.70 25.58
C TYR A 513 -1.78 11.50 26.08
N ALA A 514 -1.70 11.72 27.40
CA ALA A 514 -0.58 12.41 28.02
C ALA A 514 0.75 11.67 27.78
N LEU A 515 0.76 10.34 27.91
CA LEU A 515 1.96 9.53 27.69
C LEU A 515 2.46 9.61 26.25
N PHE A 516 1.54 9.57 25.26
CA PHE A 516 1.90 9.76 23.85
C PHE A 516 2.54 11.12 23.61
N LYS A 517 1.91 12.20 24.12
CA LYS A 517 2.40 13.57 23.96
C LYS A 517 3.72 13.83 24.68
N GLN A 518 3.88 13.34 25.91
CA GLN A 518 5.12 13.46 26.68
C GLN A 518 6.32 12.79 26.00
N ASN A 519 6.08 11.77 25.16
CA ASN A 519 7.14 11.10 24.40
C ASN A 519 7.40 11.72 23.02
N GLY A 520 6.74 12.82 22.66
CA GLY A 520 6.98 13.55 21.41
C GLY A 520 5.90 13.42 20.35
N GLY A 521 4.80 12.71 20.62
CA GLY A 521 3.62 12.69 19.75
C GLY A 521 2.93 14.05 19.68
N LEU A 522 2.38 14.41 18.51
CA LEU A 522 1.96 15.80 18.27
C LEU A 522 0.54 16.13 18.76
N SER A 523 -0.43 15.24 18.56
CA SER A 523 -1.84 15.48 18.93
C SER A 523 -2.61 14.22 19.30
N SER A 524 -3.73 14.37 20.00
CA SER A 524 -4.67 13.28 20.26
C SER A 524 -6.03 13.51 19.61
N ILE A 525 -6.66 12.43 19.15
CA ILE A 525 -8.03 12.42 18.63
C ILE A 525 -8.86 11.44 19.45
N ALA A 526 -9.94 11.91 20.06
CA ALA A 526 -10.88 11.06 20.77
C ALA A 526 -12.11 10.73 19.91
N ASN A 527 -12.64 9.53 20.08
CA ASN A 527 -13.80 9.04 19.36
C ASN A 527 -14.69 8.18 20.26
N ASN A 528 -15.90 7.90 19.76
CA ASN A 528 -16.99 7.13 20.37
C ASN A 528 -17.91 7.97 21.27
N GLY A 529 -19.19 8.08 20.89
CA GLY A 529 -20.25 8.69 21.71
C GLY A 529 -20.09 10.18 22.07
N TYR A 530 -19.26 10.94 21.37
CA TYR A 530 -19.12 12.38 21.62
C TYR A 530 -20.37 13.16 21.20
N THR A 531 -20.85 14.00 22.12
CA THR A 531 -21.87 15.04 21.88
C THR A 531 -21.18 16.42 21.78
N LYS A 532 -21.94 17.46 21.43
CA LYS A 532 -21.46 18.85 21.47
C LYS A 532 -20.82 19.20 22.82
N ASP A 533 -21.61 19.08 23.89
CA ASP A 533 -21.19 19.50 25.23
C ASP A 533 -19.95 18.76 25.70
N LEU A 534 -19.86 17.46 25.41
CA LEU A 534 -18.71 16.64 25.76
C LEU A 534 -17.48 17.00 24.93
N ALA A 535 -17.64 17.28 23.65
CA ALA A 535 -16.56 17.71 22.77
C ALA A 535 -16.05 19.12 23.10
N GLU A 536 -16.91 19.98 23.65
CA GLU A 536 -16.51 21.32 24.11
C GLU A 536 -15.84 21.28 25.50
N ALA A 537 -16.20 20.30 26.35
CA ALA A 537 -15.62 20.13 27.68
C ALA A 537 -14.29 19.33 27.72
N THR A 538 -13.93 18.64 26.64
CA THR A 538 -12.75 17.76 26.61
C THR A 538 -11.44 18.52 26.45
N THR A 539 -10.36 17.95 27.01
CA THR A 539 -8.99 18.45 26.88
C THR A 539 -8.22 17.79 25.72
N VAL A 540 -8.84 16.85 25.01
CA VAL A 540 -8.25 16.16 23.85
C VAL A 540 -8.12 17.11 22.66
N ASP A 541 -7.03 17.03 21.90
CA ASP A 541 -6.71 18.04 20.88
C ASP A 541 -7.74 18.08 19.73
N LEU A 542 -8.29 16.94 19.31
CA LEU A 542 -9.36 16.84 18.32
C LEU A 542 -10.42 15.81 18.71
N VAL A 543 -11.64 15.96 18.17
CA VAL A 543 -12.76 15.05 18.44
C VAL A 543 -13.32 14.51 17.13
N ALA A 544 -13.34 13.19 16.98
CA ALA A 544 -13.87 12.50 15.83
C ALA A 544 -15.32 12.05 16.03
N PHE A 545 -16.17 12.35 15.06
CA PHE A 545 -17.57 11.94 15.02
C PHE A 545 -17.79 10.92 13.90
N GLY A 546 -18.46 9.81 14.22
CA GLY A 546 -18.80 8.75 13.25
C GLY A 546 -20.21 8.93 12.72
N VAL A 547 -21.17 8.22 13.35
CA VAL A 547 -22.59 8.24 13.01
C VAL A 547 -23.17 9.65 12.76
N PRO A 548 -22.86 10.68 13.57
CA PRO A 548 -23.35 12.04 13.29
C PRO A 548 -22.93 12.56 11.91
N PHE A 549 -21.69 12.30 11.46
CA PHE A 549 -21.25 12.69 10.11
C PHE A 549 -21.89 11.86 9.00
N ILE A 550 -22.36 10.63 9.27
CA ILE A 550 -23.11 9.87 8.25
C ILE A 550 -24.35 10.66 7.82
N ALA A 551 -25.15 11.12 8.78
CA ALA A 551 -26.42 11.78 8.49
C ALA A 551 -26.32 13.30 8.29
N ASN A 552 -25.22 13.94 8.70
CA ASN A 552 -25.08 15.39 8.70
C ASN A 552 -23.82 15.80 7.93
N PRO A 553 -23.92 16.09 6.61
CA PRO A 553 -22.78 16.53 5.83
C PRO A 553 -22.19 17.86 6.32
N ASP A 554 -23.01 18.69 6.96
CA ASP A 554 -22.70 19.99 7.55
C ASP A 554 -22.63 19.96 9.09
N LEU A 555 -22.26 18.82 9.67
CA LEU A 555 -22.22 18.62 11.13
C LEU A 555 -21.51 19.77 11.87
N VAL A 556 -20.38 20.27 11.35
CA VAL A 556 -19.64 21.39 11.95
C VAL A 556 -20.54 22.61 12.14
N TYR A 557 -21.28 23.00 11.11
CA TYR A 557 -22.19 24.15 11.14
C TYR A 557 -23.32 23.94 12.16
N ARG A 558 -23.89 22.72 12.17
CA ARG A 558 -24.98 22.38 13.10
C ARG A 558 -24.52 22.41 14.56
N LEU A 559 -23.34 21.86 14.86
CA LEU A 559 -22.77 21.90 16.20
C LEU A 559 -22.50 23.34 16.65
N GLU A 560 -21.85 24.14 15.81
CA GLU A 560 -21.54 25.55 16.10
C GLU A 560 -22.79 26.35 16.47
N HIS A 561 -23.87 26.17 15.72
CA HIS A 561 -25.11 26.93 15.88
C HIS A 561 -26.15 26.24 16.79
N GLY A 562 -25.85 25.05 17.33
CA GLY A 562 -26.79 24.30 18.16
C GLY A 562 -28.06 23.87 17.41
N LEU A 563 -27.94 23.55 16.12
CA LEU A 563 -29.04 23.15 15.26
C LEU A 563 -29.39 21.66 15.42
N PRO A 564 -30.63 21.25 15.13
CA PRO A 564 -31.00 19.85 15.14
C PRO A 564 -30.17 19.03 14.15
N LEU A 565 -29.84 17.79 14.53
CA LEU A 565 -29.16 16.84 13.66
C LEU A 565 -30.18 16.00 12.90
N ASN A 566 -29.86 15.66 11.65
CA ASN A 566 -30.58 14.65 10.89
C ASN A 566 -30.42 13.29 11.57
N GLU A 567 -31.50 12.50 11.56
CA GLU A 567 -31.51 11.15 12.09
C GLU A 567 -30.80 10.17 11.13
N PRO A 568 -29.87 9.34 11.61
CA PRO A 568 -29.20 8.34 10.79
C PRO A 568 -30.08 7.12 10.53
N ASP A 569 -30.17 6.70 9.28
CA ASP A 569 -30.75 5.41 8.90
C ASP A 569 -29.66 4.33 8.88
N GLN A 570 -29.67 3.45 9.89
CA GLN A 570 -28.69 2.37 10.00
C GLN A 570 -28.83 1.31 8.91
N THR A 571 -30.00 1.18 8.28
CA THR A 571 -30.24 0.17 7.24
C THR A 571 -29.46 0.46 5.96
N THR A 572 -28.97 1.68 5.79
CA THR A 572 -28.22 2.17 4.62
C THR A 572 -26.75 2.44 4.93
N PHE A 573 -26.24 2.03 6.10
CA PHE A 573 -24.83 2.25 6.44
C PHE A 573 -23.89 1.53 5.48
N TYR A 574 -24.18 0.27 5.12
CA TYR A 574 -23.31 -0.56 4.28
C TYR A 574 -23.98 -0.93 2.96
N GLY A 575 -23.26 -0.78 1.85
CA GLY A 575 -23.78 -1.10 0.52
C GLY A 575 -24.75 -0.06 -0.03
N GLY A 576 -25.44 -0.41 -1.11
CA GLY A 576 -26.46 0.43 -1.74
C GLY A 576 -25.89 1.51 -2.66
N ASP A 577 -26.68 2.55 -2.87
CA ASP A 577 -26.46 3.63 -3.82
C ASP A 577 -26.35 4.98 -3.08
N GLU A 578 -26.85 6.07 -3.67
CA GLU A 578 -26.90 7.41 -3.09
C GLU A 578 -27.78 7.49 -1.83
N LYS A 579 -28.76 6.60 -1.66
CA LYS A 579 -29.70 6.63 -0.55
C LYS A 579 -29.01 6.34 0.78
N GLY A 580 -29.25 7.19 1.78
CA GLY A 580 -28.58 7.15 3.07
C GLY A 580 -27.06 7.37 2.98
N TYR A 581 -26.61 8.05 1.92
CA TYR A 581 -25.21 8.33 1.64
C TYR A 581 -24.98 9.79 1.31
N THR A 582 -25.44 10.21 0.13
CA THR A 582 -25.28 11.56 -0.42
C THR A 582 -26.58 12.37 -0.45
N ASP A 583 -27.71 11.76 -0.06
CA ASP A 583 -29.05 12.34 -0.05
C ASP A 583 -29.44 12.97 1.30
N TYR A 584 -28.61 12.84 2.34
CA TYR A 584 -28.84 13.56 3.60
C TYR A 584 -28.78 15.08 3.38
N PRO A 585 -29.81 15.84 3.81
CA PRO A 585 -29.89 17.26 3.52
C PRO A 585 -28.91 18.10 4.36
N PHE A 586 -28.38 19.14 3.74
CA PHE A 586 -27.78 20.27 4.45
C PHE A 586 -28.87 21.06 5.18
N TYR A 587 -28.51 21.79 6.24
CA TYR A 587 -29.44 22.71 6.88
C TYR A 587 -29.73 23.90 5.95
N GLU A 588 -31.00 24.22 5.73
CA GLU A 588 -31.41 25.39 4.94
C GLU A 588 -31.09 26.67 5.74
N LYS A 589 -30.26 27.54 5.16
CA LYS A 589 -29.80 28.79 5.79
C LYS A 589 -30.83 29.90 5.71
#